data_AF-A0A6A3G0I4-F1
#
_entry.id   AF-A0A6A3G0I4-F1
#
_cell.length_a   1.000
_cell.length_b   1.000
_cell.length_c   1.000
_cell.angle_alpha   90.00
_cell.angle_beta   90.00
_cell.angle_gamma   90.00
#
_symmetry.space_group_name_H-M   'P 1'
#
loop_
_entity.id
_entity.type
_entity.pdbx_description
1 polymer ?
#
loop_
_entity_poly.entity_id
_entity_poly.type
_entity_poly.pdbx_seq_one_letter_code
_entity_poly.pdbx_strand_id
1 'polypeptide(L)'
;MKISELKMKMSSAVRNWRGQLSKHVQSNWRRLSGEFKRKYLKARASESERYYTMRQKSNESAMEFFYRLNEAAVKAGIRYKKGKMDSAHHIKRFIKNLRDQQLKAILCNTRFHNLDDLEYVLQQNENLGLDGGYDTPPHRTRDFRADNIPPRRFKPGRQGRAYIGLS
;
A
#
# COMPACT_ATOMS: atom_id res chain seq x y z
N MET A 1 -19.06 17.08 -38.92
CA MET A 1 -17.77 17.81 -38.95
C MET A 1 -17.04 17.46 -40.23
N LYS A 2 -16.76 18.44 -41.11
CA LYS A 2 -16.13 18.21 -42.42
C LYS A 2 -14.60 18.16 -42.25
N ILE A 3 -13.90 17.38 -43.08
CA ILE A 3 -12.41 17.21 -43.02
C ILE A 3 -11.67 18.56 -43.15
N SER A 4 -12.26 19.54 -43.83
CA SER A 4 -11.75 20.90 -43.96
C SER A 4 -11.67 21.66 -42.63
N GLU A 5 -12.66 21.48 -41.75
CA GLU A 5 -12.73 22.16 -40.45
C GLU A 5 -11.63 21.67 -39.49
N LEU A 6 -11.26 20.39 -39.60
CA LEU A 6 -10.16 19.81 -38.82
C LEU A 6 -8.80 20.45 -39.19
N LYS A 7 -8.61 20.81 -40.46
CA LYS A 7 -7.34 21.35 -40.98
C LYS A 7 -6.95 22.68 -40.30
N MET A 8 -7.92 23.49 -39.89
CA MET A 8 -7.68 24.80 -39.25
C MET A 8 -7.37 24.69 -37.75
N LYS A 9 -7.72 23.58 -37.08
CA LYS A 9 -7.56 23.41 -35.63
C LYS A 9 -6.31 22.62 -35.19
N MET A 10 -5.49 22.14 -36.12
CA MET A 10 -4.33 21.27 -35.83
C MET A 10 -3.01 22.05 -35.80
N SER A 11 -2.10 21.66 -34.90
CA SER A 11 -0.73 22.20 -34.88
C SER A 11 0.03 21.88 -36.18
N SER A 12 1.07 22.65 -36.50
CA SER A 12 1.89 22.43 -37.69
C SER A 12 2.49 21.02 -37.73
N ALA A 13 2.90 20.47 -36.59
CA ALA A 13 3.40 19.10 -36.48
C ALA A 13 2.37 18.05 -36.91
N VAL A 14 1.11 18.20 -36.49
CA VAL A 14 0.03 17.28 -36.86
C VAL A 14 -0.33 17.41 -38.34
N ARG A 15 -0.33 18.63 -38.90
CA ARG A 15 -0.55 18.86 -40.34
C ARG A 15 0.54 18.23 -41.20
N ASN A 16 1.80 18.42 -40.82
CA ASN A 16 2.95 17.86 -41.53
C ASN A 16 2.93 16.33 -41.47
N TRP A 17 2.62 15.75 -40.30
CA TRP A 17 2.43 14.30 -40.19
C TRP A 17 1.29 13.78 -41.08
N ARG A 18 0.13 14.45 -41.10
CA ARG A 18 -0.97 14.06 -42.00
C ARG A 18 -0.52 14.04 -43.46
N GLY A 19 0.35 14.98 -43.86
CA GLY A 19 0.94 15.05 -45.19
C GLY A 19 1.80 13.84 -45.56
N GLN A 20 2.37 13.13 -44.58
CA GLN A 20 3.16 11.91 -44.79
C GLN A 20 2.31 10.66 -45.03
N LEU A 21 1.01 10.69 -44.72
CA LEU A 21 0.11 9.56 -44.95
C LEU A 21 -0.27 9.45 -46.44
N SER A 22 -0.58 8.25 -46.91
CA SER A 22 -1.03 8.06 -48.30
C SER A 22 -2.35 8.79 -48.57
N LYS A 23 -2.59 9.17 -49.84
CA LYS A 23 -3.81 9.89 -50.25
C LYS A 23 -5.09 9.13 -49.87
N HIS A 24 -5.07 7.79 -49.94
CA HIS A 24 -6.18 6.92 -49.57
C HIS A 24 -6.53 6.97 -48.07
N VAL A 25 -5.52 7.16 -47.20
CA VAL A 25 -5.75 7.36 -45.76
C VAL A 25 -6.23 8.78 -45.50
N GLN A 26 -5.65 9.78 -46.18
CA GLN A 26 -6.00 11.19 -46.01
C GLN A 26 -7.44 11.53 -46.42
N SER A 27 -8.00 10.84 -47.43
CA SER A 27 -9.35 11.08 -47.97
C SER A 27 -10.46 10.36 -47.19
N ASN A 28 -10.12 9.31 -46.45
CA ASN A 28 -11.08 8.53 -45.67
C ASN A 28 -11.00 8.90 -44.18
N TRP A 29 -12.05 9.56 -43.66
CA TRP A 29 -12.11 9.99 -42.26
C TRP A 29 -11.90 8.86 -41.25
N ARG A 30 -12.47 7.67 -41.48
CA ARG A 30 -12.34 6.52 -40.58
C ARG A 30 -10.88 6.05 -40.50
N ARG A 31 -10.17 6.02 -41.64
CA ARG A 31 -8.75 5.65 -41.70
C ARG A 31 -7.84 6.73 -41.09
N LEU A 32 -8.04 8.00 -41.47
CA LEU A 32 -7.28 9.13 -40.93
C LEU A 32 -7.41 9.24 -39.41
N SER A 33 -8.64 9.11 -38.89
CA SER A 33 -8.88 9.17 -37.44
C SER A 33 -8.27 7.97 -36.70
N GLY A 34 -8.25 6.76 -37.30
CA GLY A 34 -7.56 5.60 -36.74
C GLY A 34 -6.05 5.83 -36.60
N GLU A 35 -5.40 6.34 -37.65
CA GLU A 35 -3.98 6.70 -37.63
C GLU A 35 -3.67 7.81 -36.61
N PHE A 36 -4.56 8.81 -36.51
CA PHE A 36 -4.40 9.89 -35.55
C PHE A 36 -4.49 9.38 -34.12
N LYS A 37 -5.50 8.55 -33.81
CA LYS A 37 -5.63 7.90 -32.49
C LYS A 37 -4.38 7.10 -32.18
N ARG A 38 -3.89 6.27 -33.10
CA ARG A 38 -2.70 5.44 -32.90
C ARG A 38 -1.43 6.24 -32.60
N LYS A 39 -1.22 7.37 -33.28
CA LYS A 39 0.01 8.18 -33.12
C LYS A 39 -0.04 9.15 -31.94
N TYR A 40 -1.19 9.81 -31.73
CA TYR A 40 -1.28 10.93 -30.80
C TYR A 40 -2.09 10.62 -29.54
N LEU A 41 -3.00 9.66 -29.60
CA LEU A 41 -3.70 9.21 -28.41
C LEU A 41 -2.99 7.97 -27.88
N LYS A 42 -2.32 8.12 -26.73
CA LYS A 42 -1.99 6.93 -25.94
C LYS A 42 -3.32 6.28 -25.58
N ALA A 43 -3.46 4.97 -25.85
CA ALA A 43 -4.59 4.23 -25.33
C ALA A 43 -4.66 4.52 -23.82
N ARG A 44 -5.79 5.05 -23.36
CA ARG A 44 -5.99 5.19 -21.92
C ARG A 44 -5.92 3.77 -21.37
N ALA A 45 -4.96 3.52 -20.47
CA ALA A 45 -4.88 2.25 -19.76
C ALA A 45 -6.28 1.91 -19.25
N SER A 46 -6.69 0.66 -19.47
CA SER A 46 -7.97 0.17 -18.95
C SER A 46 -7.99 0.34 -17.42
N GLU A 47 -9.17 0.45 -16.81
CA GLU A 47 -9.22 0.59 -15.34
C GLU A 47 -8.55 -0.60 -14.64
N SER A 48 -8.68 -1.80 -15.20
CA SER A 48 -7.96 -2.99 -14.74
C SER A 48 -6.44 -2.83 -14.87
N GLU A 49 -5.94 -2.37 -16.03
CA GLU A 49 -4.51 -2.13 -16.23
C GLU A 49 -3.98 -1.08 -15.26
N ARG A 50 -4.74 0.00 -15.01
CA ARG A 50 -4.38 1.02 -14.02
C ARG A 50 -4.24 0.42 -12.64
N TYR A 51 -5.17 -0.44 -12.22
CA TYR A 51 -5.08 -1.15 -10.95
C TYR A 51 -3.86 -2.07 -10.88
N TYR A 52 -3.63 -2.88 -11.91
CA TYR A 52 -2.57 -3.89 -11.90
C TYR A 52 -1.16 -3.31 -12.00
N THR A 53 -1.00 -2.14 -12.62
CA THR A 53 0.29 -1.45 -12.83
C THR A 53 0.55 -0.32 -11.83
N MET A 54 -0.39 -0.04 -10.93
CA MET A 54 -0.28 1.07 -9.98
C MET A 54 0.91 0.92 -9.04
N ARG A 55 1.72 1.99 -8.94
CA ARG A 55 2.83 2.11 -7.99
C ARG A 55 2.68 3.36 -7.14
N GLN A 56 3.26 3.35 -5.95
CA GLN A 56 3.31 4.54 -5.11
C GLN A 56 4.09 5.66 -5.83
N LYS A 57 3.58 6.89 -5.81
CA LYS A 57 4.22 8.10 -6.34
C LYS A 57 5.26 8.64 -5.35
N SER A 58 6.16 9.51 -5.79
CA SER A 58 7.19 10.10 -4.91
C SER A 58 6.63 11.09 -3.90
N ASN A 59 5.50 11.70 -4.22
CA ASN A 59 4.91 12.80 -3.47
C ASN A 59 3.65 12.39 -2.72
N GLU A 60 3.37 11.09 -2.60
CA GLU A 60 2.20 10.59 -1.89
C GLU A 60 2.62 9.73 -0.70
N SER A 61 1.88 9.85 0.40
CA SER A 61 2.07 9.02 1.57
C SER A 61 1.64 7.57 1.30
N ALA A 62 1.95 6.66 2.23
CA ALA A 62 1.48 5.28 2.14
C ALA A 62 -0.06 5.20 2.24
N MET A 63 -0.68 6.07 3.06
CA MET A 63 -2.13 6.16 3.19
C MET A 63 -2.79 6.69 1.91
N GLU A 64 -2.27 7.77 1.34
CA GLU A 64 -2.79 8.32 0.09
C GLU A 64 -2.69 7.30 -1.05
N PHE A 65 -1.59 6.55 -1.11
CA PHE A 65 -1.45 5.45 -2.06
C PHE A 65 -2.48 4.34 -1.82
N PHE A 66 -2.74 3.97 -0.56
CA PHE A 66 -3.74 2.97 -0.19
C PHE A 66 -5.14 3.37 -0.69
N TYR A 67 -5.57 4.60 -0.41
CA TYR A 67 -6.88 5.09 -0.89
C TYR A 67 -6.96 5.19 -2.42
N ARG A 68 -5.88 5.61 -3.08
CA ARG A 68 -5.83 5.66 -4.54
C ARG A 68 -5.90 4.27 -5.17
N LEU A 69 -5.29 3.26 -4.55
CA LEU A 69 -5.36 1.87 -5.00
C LEU A 69 -6.76 1.27 -4.79
N ASN A 70 -7.42 1.61 -3.67
CA ASN A 70 -8.81 1.26 -3.39
C ASN A 70 -9.76 1.81 -4.47
N GLU A 71 -9.62 3.10 -4.80
CA GLU A 71 -10.43 3.73 -5.85
C GLU A 71 -10.23 3.04 -7.21
N ALA A 72 -8.98 2.69 -7.55
CA ALA A 72 -8.68 1.97 -8.79
C ALA A 72 -9.28 0.56 -8.81
N ALA A 73 -9.31 -0.14 -7.68
CA ALA A 73 -9.97 -1.43 -7.57
C ALA A 73 -11.48 -1.30 -7.83
N VAL A 74 -12.14 -0.28 -7.28
CA VAL A 74 -13.56 0.00 -7.54
C VAL A 74 -13.80 0.26 -9.03
N LYS A 75 -13.00 1.14 -9.65
CA LYS A 75 -13.11 1.44 -11.09
C LYS A 75 -12.85 0.22 -11.97
N ALA A 76 -11.99 -0.69 -11.53
CA ALA A 76 -11.70 -1.95 -12.21
C ALA A 76 -12.74 -3.06 -11.95
N GLY A 77 -13.76 -2.82 -11.12
CA GLY A 77 -14.76 -3.84 -10.76
C GLY A 77 -14.23 -4.92 -9.81
N ILE A 78 -13.14 -4.66 -9.10
CA ILE A 78 -12.49 -5.62 -8.21
C ILE A 78 -13.16 -5.56 -6.84
N ARG A 79 -13.64 -6.70 -6.38
CA ARG A 79 -14.37 -6.83 -5.10
C ARG A 79 -13.41 -7.01 -3.93
N TYR A 80 -12.44 -6.11 -3.79
CA TYR A 80 -11.33 -6.22 -2.84
C TYR A 80 -11.75 -6.25 -1.36
N LYS A 81 -13.00 -5.90 -1.03
CA LYS A 81 -13.58 -5.98 0.33
C LYS A 81 -14.45 -7.21 0.57
N LYS A 82 -14.78 -8.02 -0.45
CA LYS A 82 -15.87 -9.00 -0.37
C LYS A 82 -15.48 -10.32 0.31
N GLY A 83 -14.21 -10.67 0.34
CA GLY A 83 -13.78 -11.94 0.92
C GLY A 83 -12.32 -11.92 1.34
N LYS A 84 -11.96 -12.82 2.26
CA LYS A 84 -10.62 -12.91 2.86
C LYS A 84 -9.51 -13.02 1.81
N MET A 85 -9.72 -13.82 0.76
CA MET A 85 -8.75 -13.98 -0.33
C MET A 85 -8.64 -12.72 -1.20
N ASP A 86 -9.76 -12.06 -1.50
CA ASP A 86 -9.78 -10.83 -2.29
C ASP A 86 -9.04 -9.70 -1.54
N SER A 87 -9.32 -9.54 -0.25
CA SER A 87 -8.64 -8.58 0.63
C SER A 87 -7.15 -8.88 0.72
N ALA A 88 -6.76 -10.15 0.94
CA ALA A 88 -5.37 -10.54 1.03
C ALA A 88 -4.59 -10.27 -0.27
N HIS A 89 -5.17 -10.55 -1.44
CA HIS A 89 -4.55 -10.24 -2.73
C HIS A 89 -4.37 -8.73 -2.92
N HIS A 90 -5.36 -7.94 -2.50
CA HIS A 90 -5.30 -6.49 -2.58
C HIS A 90 -4.23 -5.89 -1.65
N ILE A 91 -4.17 -6.34 -0.40
CA ILE A 91 -3.14 -5.96 0.58
C ILE A 91 -1.75 -6.33 0.06
N LYS A 92 -1.56 -7.54 -0.47
CA LYS A 92 -0.29 -7.97 -1.07
C LYS A 92 0.12 -7.07 -2.24
N ARG A 93 -0.85 -6.59 -3.04
CA ARG A 93 -0.60 -5.65 -4.14
C ARG A 93 -0.17 -4.28 -3.64
N PHE A 94 -0.81 -3.77 -2.60
CA PHE A 94 -0.40 -2.54 -1.94
C PHE A 94 1.05 -2.64 -1.48
N ILE A 95 1.37 -3.65 -0.65
CA ILE A 95 2.71 -3.85 -0.07
C ILE A 95 3.77 -4.02 -1.16
N LYS A 96 3.48 -4.79 -2.23
CA LYS A 96 4.42 -4.98 -3.34
C LYS A 96 4.85 -3.66 -3.98
N ASN A 97 3.91 -2.72 -4.10
CA ASN A 97 4.06 -1.49 -4.87
C ASN A 97 4.36 -0.23 -4.04
N LEU A 98 4.58 -0.41 -2.73
CA LEU A 98 5.14 0.62 -1.85
C LEU A 98 6.58 0.98 -2.23
N ARG A 99 6.91 2.26 -2.06
CA ARG A 99 8.26 2.80 -2.25
C ARG A 99 9.11 2.71 -0.99
N ASP A 100 8.51 2.98 0.17
CA ASP A 100 9.18 2.87 1.46
C ASP A 100 9.54 1.41 1.74
N GLN A 101 10.84 1.09 1.70
CA GLN A 101 11.32 -0.27 1.89
C GLN A 101 11.24 -0.72 3.35
N GLN A 102 11.37 0.19 4.31
CA GLN A 102 11.28 -0.14 5.73
C GLN A 102 9.85 -0.46 6.10
N LEU A 103 8.90 0.41 5.75
CA LEU A 103 7.47 0.15 5.95
C LEU A 103 7.05 -1.14 5.23
N LYS A 104 7.51 -1.33 3.99
CA LYS A 104 7.24 -2.56 3.24
C LYS A 104 7.73 -3.82 3.95
N ALA A 105 8.92 -3.80 4.54
CA ALA A 105 9.45 -4.94 5.31
C ALA A 105 8.59 -5.24 6.55
N ILE A 106 8.17 -4.20 7.28
CA ILE A 106 7.28 -4.33 8.44
C ILE A 106 5.94 -4.95 8.02
N LEU A 107 5.31 -4.42 6.97
CA LEU A 107 4.01 -4.90 6.49
C LEU A 107 4.07 -6.32 5.93
N CYS A 108 5.17 -6.72 5.27
CA CYS A 108 5.36 -8.10 4.79
C CYS A 108 5.35 -9.15 5.92
N ASN A 109 5.81 -8.76 7.11
CA ASN A 109 5.86 -9.65 8.29
C ASN A 109 4.61 -9.56 9.17
N THR A 110 3.67 -8.66 8.82
CA THR A 110 2.44 -8.45 9.59
C THR A 110 1.31 -9.29 9.00
N ARG A 111 0.51 -9.92 9.87
CA ARG A 111 -0.72 -10.62 9.47
C ARG A 111 -1.91 -9.67 9.55
N PHE A 112 -2.61 -9.52 8.42
CA PHE A 112 -3.84 -8.74 8.32
C PHE A 112 -5.03 -9.67 8.14
N HIS A 113 -6.09 -9.50 8.93
CA HIS A 113 -7.35 -10.23 8.77
C HIS A 113 -8.27 -9.54 7.78
N ASN A 114 -8.20 -8.21 7.70
CA ASN A 114 -9.00 -7.37 6.80
C ASN A 114 -8.21 -6.11 6.38
N LEU A 115 -8.86 -5.22 5.64
CA LEU A 115 -8.26 -3.96 5.19
C LEU A 115 -8.21 -2.90 6.29
N ASP A 116 -9.10 -2.97 7.26
CA ASP A 116 -9.16 -2.02 8.38
C ASP A 116 -7.95 -2.20 9.30
N ASP A 117 -7.47 -3.44 9.49
CA ASP A 117 -6.22 -3.73 10.21
C ASP A 117 -5.02 -3.06 9.52
N LEU A 118 -4.96 -3.11 8.18
CA LEU A 118 -3.90 -2.46 7.41
C LEU A 118 -4.00 -0.94 7.54
N GLU A 119 -5.20 -0.39 7.39
CA GLU A 119 -5.46 1.04 7.50
C GLU A 119 -5.05 1.57 8.88
N TYR A 120 -5.38 0.85 9.96
CA TYR A 120 -4.95 1.18 11.30
C TYR A 120 -3.43 1.26 11.43
N VAL A 121 -2.69 0.27 10.93
CA VAL A 121 -1.21 0.28 10.97
C VAL A 121 -0.63 1.45 10.18
N LEU A 122 -1.23 1.79 9.04
CA LEU A 122 -0.81 2.94 8.24
C LEU A 122 -1.06 4.26 8.96
N GLN A 123 -2.19 4.41 9.66
CA GLN A 123 -2.47 5.59 10.49
C GLN A 123 -1.43 5.75 11.61
N GLN A 124 -1.07 4.66 12.30
CA GLN A 124 -0.03 4.71 13.34
C GLN A 124 1.33 5.14 12.76
N ASN A 125 1.70 4.63 11.58
CA ASN A 125 2.95 4.99 10.93
C ASN A 125 3.00 6.47 10.53
N GLU A 126 1.89 7.03 10.04
CA GLU A 126 1.82 8.47 9.73
C GLU A 126 1.89 9.33 10.99
N ASN A 127 1.20 8.95 12.06
CA ASN A 127 1.24 9.68 13.33
C ASN A 127 2.65 9.69 13.96
N LEU A 128 3.36 8.57 13.91
CA LEU A 128 4.77 8.49 14.36
C LEU A 128 5.71 9.33 13.49
N GLY A 129 5.41 9.46 12.19
CA GLY A 129 6.17 10.32 11.28
C GLY A 129 5.95 11.82 11.54
N LEU A 130 4.82 12.21 12.14
CA LEU A 130 4.50 13.59 12.50
C LEU A 130 5.08 14.00 13.87
N ASP A 131 5.33 13.04 14.76
CA ASP A 131 5.88 13.27 16.11
C ASP A 131 7.43 13.19 16.18
N GLY A 132 8.09 12.90 15.05
CA GLY A 132 9.55 12.87 14.92
C GLY A 132 10.25 14.23 15.08
N GLY A 133 9.57 15.22 15.66
CA GLY A 133 10.08 16.53 16.03
C GLY A 133 10.69 16.60 17.42
N TYR A 134 10.39 15.71 18.38
CA TYR A 134 10.94 15.80 19.74
C TYR A 134 10.97 14.42 20.46
N ASP A 135 12.18 13.96 20.82
CA ASP A 135 12.50 13.01 21.90
C ASP A 135 11.49 11.90 22.25
N THR A 136 11.51 10.78 21.50
CA THR A 136 11.07 9.49 22.04
C THR A 136 12.29 8.67 22.48
N PRO A 137 12.47 8.37 23.78
CA PRO A 137 13.54 7.49 24.24
C PRO A 137 13.35 6.09 23.63
N PRO A 138 14.43 5.40 23.21
CA PRO A 138 14.31 4.08 22.63
C PRO A 138 13.64 3.12 23.61
N HIS A 139 12.75 2.26 23.08
CA HIS A 139 12.19 1.14 23.83
C HIS A 139 13.35 0.40 24.51
N ARG A 140 13.43 0.51 25.84
CA ARG A 140 14.33 -0.31 26.62
C ARG A 140 13.93 -1.76 26.40
N THR A 141 14.74 -2.47 25.63
CA THR A 141 14.82 -3.93 25.69
C THR A 141 14.96 -4.26 27.17
N ARG A 142 13.95 -4.90 27.76
CA ARG A 142 14.07 -5.46 29.10
C ARG A 142 15.11 -6.56 29.00
N ASP A 143 16.36 -6.22 29.26
CA ASP A 143 17.40 -7.19 29.52
C ASP A 143 16.95 -8.00 30.73
N PHE A 144 16.55 -9.24 30.48
CA PHE A 144 16.21 -10.21 31.50
C PHE A 144 17.51 -10.64 32.19
N ARG A 145 18.06 -9.74 33.02
CA ARG A 145 19.19 -10.03 33.89
C ARG A 145 18.62 -10.76 35.10
N ALA A 146 18.79 -12.08 35.12
CA ALA A 146 18.47 -12.89 36.28
C ALA A 146 19.43 -12.51 37.42
N ASP A 147 18.95 -11.64 38.32
CA ASP A 147 19.65 -11.37 39.57
C ASP A 147 19.54 -12.62 40.47
N ASN A 148 20.71 -13.21 40.73
CA ASN A 148 20.90 -14.35 41.61
C ASN A 148 20.53 -13.96 43.05
N ILE A 149 19.33 -14.35 43.50
CA ILE A 149 18.96 -14.34 44.93
C ILE A 149 19.34 -15.72 45.50
N PRO A 150 20.22 -15.81 46.52
CA PRO A 150 20.52 -17.10 47.15
C PRO A 150 19.33 -17.55 48.02
N PRO A 151 19.03 -18.86 48.11
CA PRO A 151 17.86 -19.33 48.86
C PRO A 151 18.02 -19.07 50.36
N ARG A 152 17.09 -18.32 50.94
CA ARG A 152 16.96 -18.17 52.40
C ARG A 152 16.59 -19.54 53.01
N ARG A 153 17.52 -20.09 53.81
CA ARG A 153 17.32 -21.26 54.66
C ARG A 153 16.11 -21.07 55.57
N PHE A 154 15.08 -21.88 55.39
CA PHE A 154 14.02 -22.06 56.37
C PHE A 154 14.56 -22.87 57.56
N LYS A 155 14.43 -22.37 58.78
CA LYS A 155 14.68 -23.11 60.03
C LYS A 155 13.33 -23.46 60.68
N PRO A 156 13.01 -24.74 60.94
CA PRO A 156 11.84 -25.07 61.75
C PRO A 156 12.10 -24.73 63.23
N GLY A 157 11.18 -23.98 63.82
CA GLY A 157 11.20 -23.58 65.22
C GLY A 157 10.89 -24.76 66.15
N ARG A 158 11.65 -24.85 67.24
CA ARG A 158 11.44 -25.77 68.36
C ARG A 158 10.07 -25.50 69.00
N GLN A 159 9.21 -26.52 69.06
CA GLN A 159 8.08 -26.54 69.99
C GLN A 159 8.51 -27.25 71.28
N GLY A 160 8.48 -26.52 72.39
CA GLY A 160 8.76 -27.04 73.71
C GLY A 160 7.49 -27.54 74.41
N ARG A 161 7.54 -28.82 74.80
CA ARG A 161 7.00 -29.49 76.02
C ARG A 161 5.76 -28.92 76.72
N ALA A 162 4.82 -29.83 77.02
CA ALA A 162 4.42 -30.13 78.41
C ALA A 162 3.78 -31.54 78.51
N TYR A 163 3.90 -32.14 79.69
CA TYR A 163 3.60 -33.53 80.06
C TYR A 163 2.11 -33.75 80.39
N ILE A 164 1.61 -34.97 80.16
CA ILE A 164 0.65 -35.63 81.05
C ILE A 164 1.05 -37.11 81.13
N GLY A 165 1.41 -37.57 82.33
CA GLY A 165 1.36 -38.98 82.67
C GLY A 165 0.01 -39.30 83.33
N LEU A 166 -0.37 -40.57 83.34
CA LEU A 166 -0.68 -41.34 84.54
C LEU A 166 -1.00 -42.79 84.14
N SER A 167 -0.35 -43.70 84.88
CA SER A 167 -0.67 -45.08 85.27
C SER A 167 -1.36 -46.03 84.29
#